data_AF-A0A0Q9RAN4-F1
#
_entry.id   AF-A0A0Q9RAN4-F1
#
_cell.length_a   1.000
_cell.length_b   1.000
_cell.length_c   1.000
_cell.angle_alpha   90.00
_cell.angle_beta   90.00
_cell.angle_gamma   90.00
#
_symmetry.space_group_name_H-M   'P 1'
#
loop_
_entity.id
_entity.type
_entity.pdbx_description
1 polymer ?
#
loop_
_entity_poly.entity_id
_entity_poly.type
_entity_poly.pdbx_seq_one_letter_code
_entity_poly.pdbx_strand_id
1 'polypeptide(L)'
;MLTALIAPRSIYITSATEDEWADPYSEFLGLKYAVPVYSLYGLKGISQQPMPSPDSQLHTEGMGYHLRNGKHDMTEYDWQKFMEYAERYL
;
A
#
# COMPACT_ATOMS: atom_id res chain seq x y z
N MET A 1 -4.67 1.40 -13.25
CA MET A 1 -5.67 2.43 -13.64
C MET A 1 -6.69 2.66 -12.52
N LEU A 2 -7.26 1.63 -11.89
CA LEU A 2 -8.24 1.79 -10.80
C LEU A 2 -7.71 2.54 -9.58
N THR A 3 -6.53 2.17 -9.08
CA THR A 3 -5.85 2.80 -7.92
C THR A 3 -5.70 4.32 -8.06
N ALA A 4 -5.41 4.80 -9.27
CA ALA A 4 -5.23 6.22 -9.54
C ALA A 4 -6.52 7.06 -9.42
N LEU A 5 -7.71 6.44 -9.57
CA LEU A 5 -8.99 7.14 -9.47
C LEU A 5 -9.33 7.56 -8.02
N ILE A 6 -8.58 7.08 -7.03
CA ILE A 6 -8.78 7.44 -5.62
C ILE A 6 -8.13 8.79 -5.29
N ALA A 7 -7.12 9.22 -6.06
CA ALA A 7 -6.42 10.48 -5.87
C ALA A 7 -7.39 11.68 -5.79
N PRO A 8 -7.13 12.68 -4.91
CA PRO A 8 -5.98 12.80 -4.01
C PRO A 8 -6.17 12.11 -2.64
N ARG A 9 -7.24 11.32 -2.44
CA ARG A 9 -7.51 10.68 -1.14
C ARG A 9 -6.51 9.58 -0.84
N SER A 10 -6.30 9.31 0.44
CA SER A 10 -5.44 8.23 0.90
C SER A 10 -5.94 6.86 0.42
N ILE A 11 -5.02 6.05 -0.07
CA ILE A 11 -5.24 4.64 -0.44
C ILE A 11 -4.25 3.76 0.31
N TYR A 12 -4.71 2.62 0.81
CA TYR A 12 -3.87 1.62 1.47
C TYR A 12 -4.10 0.25 0.83
N ILE A 13 -3.04 -0.40 0.35
CA ILE A 13 -3.08 -1.78 -0.17
C ILE A 13 -2.27 -2.69 0.76
N THR A 14 -2.73 -3.91 1.01
CA THR A 14 -2.01 -4.92 1.81
C THR A 14 -1.96 -6.23 1.06
N SER A 15 -0.90 -7.01 1.30
CA SER A 15 -0.72 -8.34 0.76
C SER A 15 -0.15 -9.29 1.82
N ALA A 16 -0.26 -10.59 1.60
CA ALA A 16 0.35 -11.63 2.44
C ALA A 16 1.34 -12.49 1.63
N THR A 17 2.44 -12.94 2.25
CA THR A 17 3.53 -13.61 1.53
C THR A 17 3.18 -14.96 0.90
N GLU A 18 2.24 -15.71 1.49
CA GLU A 18 1.76 -17.01 0.95
C GLU A 18 0.47 -16.86 0.14
N ASP A 19 -0.04 -15.64 -0.06
CA ASP A 19 -1.22 -15.37 -0.90
C ASP A 19 -0.81 -15.17 -2.37
N GLU A 20 -0.12 -16.16 -2.93
CA GLU A 20 0.39 -16.09 -4.31
C GLU A 20 -0.73 -15.92 -5.35
N TRP A 21 -1.94 -16.35 -5.03
CA TRP A 21 -3.10 -16.22 -5.92
C TRP A 21 -3.53 -14.76 -6.13
N ALA A 22 -3.30 -13.90 -5.14
CA ALA A 22 -3.58 -12.47 -5.24
C ALA A 22 -2.50 -11.68 -6.00
N ASP A 23 -1.34 -12.30 -6.28
CA ASP A 23 -0.15 -11.66 -6.86
C ASP A 23 0.30 -10.39 -6.08
N PRO A 24 0.86 -10.57 -4.86
CA PRO A 24 1.30 -9.46 -4.00
C PRO A 24 2.20 -8.43 -4.69
N TYR A 25 3.05 -8.90 -5.61
CA TYR A 25 3.96 -8.02 -6.33
C TYR A 25 3.20 -7.13 -7.33
N SER A 26 2.24 -7.69 -8.06
CA SER A 26 1.38 -6.88 -8.94
C SER A 26 0.44 -5.95 -8.18
N GLU A 27 -0.04 -6.32 -6.99
CA GLU A 27 -0.78 -5.40 -6.11
C GLU A 27 0.08 -4.17 -5.76
N PHE A 28 1.33 -4.41 -5.34
CA PHE A 28 2.31 -3.34 -5.08
C PHE A 28 2.58 -2.49 -6.34
N LEU A 29 2.79 -3.13 -7.50
CA LEU A 29 2.99 -2.41 -8.77
C LEU A 29 1.77 -1.58 -9.15
N GLY A 30 0.56 -2.07 -8.91
CA GLY A 30 -0.69 -1.35 -9.15
C GLY A 30 -0.78 -0.05 -8.36
N LEU A 31 -0.30 -0.05 -7.11
CA LEU A 31 -0.15 1.17 -6.31
C LEU A 31 0.99 2.06 -6.83
N LYS A 32 2.16 1.48 -7.11
CA LYS A 32 3.35 2.21 -7.58
C LYS A 32 3.11 2.95 -8.89
N TYR A 33 2.40 2.32 -9.83
CA TYR A 33 2.04 2.94 -11.11
C TYR A 33 0.90 3.96 -11.01
N ALA A 34 0.24 4.10 -9.84
CA ALA A 34 -0.71 5.20 -9.59
C ALA A 34 -0.01 6.51 -9.19
N VAL A 35 1.27 6.46 -8.83
CA VAL A 35 2.03 7.63 -8.34
C VAL A 35 1.98 8.83 -9.30
N PRO A 36 2.10 8.68 -10.64
CA PRO A 36 2.02 9.81 -11.55
C PRO A 36 0.74 10.66 -11.42
N VAL A 37 -0.41 10.04 -11.08
CA VAL A 37 -1.67 10.77 -10.87
C VAL A 37 -1.69 11.46 -9.52
N TYR A 38 -1.19 10.81 -8.46
CA TYR A 38 -1.04 11.45 -7.15
C TYR A 38 -0.06 12.64 -7.19
N SER A 39 0.99 12.56 -8.01
CA SER A 39 1.93 13.67 -8.23
C SER A 39 1.28 14.92 -8.81
N LEU A 40 0.16 14.80 -9.55
CA LEU A 40 -0.62 15.95 -10.04
C LEU A 40 -1.22 16.78 -8.90
N TYR A 41 -1.36 16.17 -7.72
CA TYR A 41 -1.86 16.80 -6.49
C TYR A 41 -0.74 17.14 -5.51
N GLY A 42 0.53 17.06 -5.92
CA GLY A 42 1.69 17.36 -5.06
C GLY A 42 2.09 16.21 -4.12
N LEU A 43 1.44 15.05 -4.20
CA LEU A 43 1.71 13.89 -3.35
C LEU A 43 2.79 13.00 -3.97
N LYS A 44 3.91 12.78 -3.25
CA LYS A 44 5.06 12.03 -3.76
C LYS A 44 4.82 10.52 -3.90
N GLY A 45 3.82 9.98 -3.18
CA GLY A 45 3.46 8.57 -3.19
C GLY A 45 4.65 7.65 -2.84
N ILE A 46 4.71 6.47 -3.44
CA ILE A 46 5.74 5.43 -3.19
C ILE A 46 6.78 5.28 -4.33
N SER A 47 6.90 6.27 -5.22
CA SER A 47 7.62 6.16 -6.52
C SER A 47 9.01 5.52 -6.46
N GLN A 48 9.81 5.83 -5.44
CA GLN A 48 11.20 5.38 -5.33
C GLN A 48 11.41 4.16 -4.43
N GLN A 49 10.35 3.62 -3.82
CA GLN A 49 10.47 2.51 -2.88
C GLN A 49 10.40 1.16 -3.63
N PRO A 50 11.25 0.18 -3.27
CA PRO A 50 11.00 -1.22 -3.62
C PRO A 50 9.79 -1.74 -2.81
N MET A 51 9.27 -2.91 -3.18
CA MET A 51 8.31 -3.61 -2.32
C MET A 51 8.98 -3.86 -0.96
N PRO A 52 8.31 -3.57 0.17
CA PRO A 52 8.90 -3.78 1.49
C PRO A 52 9.16 -5.27 1.73
N SER A 53 10.14 -5.55 2.59
CA SER A 53 10.32 -6.89 3.15
C SER A 53 9.05 -7.34 3.91
N PRO A 54 8.84 -8.65 4.08
CA PRO A 54 7.75 -9.14 4.92
C PRO A 54 7.76 -8.53 6.33
N ASP A 55 6.57 -8.35 6.88
CA ASP A 55 6.26 -7.69 8.15
C ASP A 55 6.77 -6.24 8.22
N SER A 56 6.87 -5.57 7.07
CA SER A 56 7.22 -4.15 6.95
C SER A 56 6.21 -3.37 6.11
N GLN A 57 6.14 -2.06 6.35
CA GLN A 57 5.21 -1.13 5.73
C GLN A 57 5.90 0.04 5.02
N LEU A 58 5.21 0.59 4.02
CA LEU A 58 5.52 1.85 3.36
C LEU A 58 4.37 2.82 3.61
N HIS A 59 4.65 3.89 4.34
CA HIS A 59 3.68 4.91 4.70
C HIS A 59 4.10 6.25 4.12
N THR A 60 3.38 6.74 3.13
CA THR A 60 3.57 8.08 2.57
C THR A 60 2.26 8.85 2.53
N GLU A 61 2.34 10.17 2.42
CA GLU A 61 1.15 11.00 2.28
C GLU A 61 0.37 10.60 1.01
N GLY A 62 -0.88 10.19 1.20
CA GLY A 62 -1.78 9.71 0.15
C GLY A 62 -1.66 8.23 -0.24
N MET A 63 -0.59 7.51 0.13
CA MET A 63 -0.40 6.10 -0.23
C MET A 63 0.19 5.26 0.90
N GLY A 64 -0.36 4.07 1.12
CA GLY A 64 0.15 3.07 2.06
C GLY A 64 0.24 1.69 1.43
N TYR A 65 1.28 0.94 1.80
CA TYR A 65 1.41 -0.48 1.48
C TYR A 65 2.02 -1.25 2.64
N HIS A 66 1.62 -2.50 2.88
CA HIS A 66 2.42 -3.43 3.68
C HIS A 66 2.36 -4.84 3.11
N LEU A 67 3.40 -5.62 3.43
CA LEU A 67 3.44 -7.05 3.15
C LEU A 67 3.57 -7.78 4.49
N ARG A 68 2.58 -8.60 4.84
CA ARG A 68 2.59 -9.41 6.06
C ARG A 68 3.05 -10.84 5.76
N ASN A 69 3.79 -11.48 6.67
CA ASN A 69 4.06 -12.90 6.56
C ASN A 69 2.80 -13.75 6.76
N GLY A 70 2.64 -14.80 5.95
CA GLY A 70 1.63 -15.84 6.11
C GLY A 70 0.58 -15.87 4.99
N LYS A 71 -0.54 -16.53 5.27
CA LYS A 71 -1.61 -16.84 4.30
C LYS A 71 -2.57 -15.69 4.08
N HIS A 72 -3.40 -15.87 3.05
CA HIS A 72 -4.60 -15.06 2.80
C HIS A 72 -5.51 -15.04 4.04
N ASP A 73 -5.51 -13.91 4.73
CA ASP A 73 -6.37 -13.59 5.87
C ASP A 73 -6.24 -12.09 6.20
N MET A 74 -7.15 -11.57 7.02
CA MET A 74 -7.03 -10.26 7.64
C MET A 74 -6.86 -10.42 9.15
N THR A 75 -5.65 -10.13 9.63
CA THR A 75 -5.16 -10.40 10.97
C THR A 75 -5.10 -9.13 11.82
N GLU A 76 -4.79 -9.28 13.11
CA GLU A 76 -4.53 -8.16 14.01
C GLU A 76 -3.37 -7.28 13.53
N TYR A 77 -2.32 -7.87 12.94
CA TYR A 77 -1.20 -7.10 12.39
C TYR A 77 -1.66 -6.15 11.28
N ASP A 78 -2.55 -6.61 10.39
CA ASP A 78 -3.05 -5.78 9.30
C ASP A 78 -3.82 -4.56 9.86
N TRP A 79 -4.66 -4.79 10.86
CA TRP A 79 -5.37 -3.72 11.59
C TRP A 79 -4.43 -2.74 12.27
N GLN A 80 -3.37 -3.22 12.91
CA GLN A 80 -2.35 -2.34 13.51
C GLN A 80 -1.72 -1.44 12.43
N LYS A 81 -1.39 -1.97 11.25
CA LYS A 81 -0.83 -1.17 10.14
C LYS A 81 -1.81 -0.18 9.54
N PHE A 82 -3.10 -0.51 9.49
CA PHE A 82 -4.13 0.46 9.09
C PHE A 82 -4.26 1.59 10.10
N MET A 83 -4.27 1.29 11.40
CA MET A 83 -4.38 2.28 12.48
C MET A 83 -3.15 3.20 12.50
N GLU A 84 -1.94 2.65 12.39
CA GLU A 84 -0.69 3.43 12.30
C GLU A 84 -0.72 4.42 11.13
N TYR A 85 -1.27 4.00 9.98
CA TYR A 85 -1.39 4.88 8.81
C TYR A 85 -2.46 5.95 8.98
N ALA A 86 -3.63 5.56 9.50
CA ALA A 86 -4.74 6.45 9.76
C ALA A 86 -4.33 7.55 10.75
N GLU A 87 -3.68 7.20 11.86
CA GLU A 87 -3.20 8.16 12.85
C GLU A 87 -2.25 9.21 12.25
N ARG A 88 -1.49 8.83 11.22
CA ARG A 88 -0.51 9.72 10.59
C ARG A 88 -1.09 10.61 9.49
N TYR A 89 -2.15 10.18 8.80
CA TYR A 89 -2.61 10.79 7.54
C TYR A 89 -4.13 11.01 7.41
N LEU A 90 -4.92 10.72 8.44
CA LEU A 90 -6.36 11.00 8.53
C LEU A 90 -6.67 11.88 9.75
#